data_AF-A0A0F9J2G8-F1
#
_entry.id   AF-A0A0F9J2G8-F1
#
_cell.length_a   1.000
_cell.length_b   1.000
_cell.length_c   1.000
_cell.angle_alpha   90.00
_cell.angle_beta   90.00
_cell.angle_gamma   90.00
#
_symmetry.space_group_name_H-M   'P 1'
#
loop_
_entity.id
_entity.type
_entity.pdbx_description
1 polymer ?
#
loop_
_entity_poly.entity_id
_entity_poly.type
_entity_poly.pdbx_seq_one_letter_code
_entity_poly.pdbx_strand_id
1 'polypeptide(L)'
;MRNRAVPILFALAAAVVPAARATALVPEEVLVVANANAAGSVALAKYYALGRNILPERILVLRCTPDPEVARDEYNTRIRDPIREYLKRHDRAGKIKCLALVWGVPVRVQGAALTDELRKALKTLKTLRQRLHAREAVHLKLLASVGGTFPQPRTGKLTPLGKLFASGINASPEKMESHGKLVAAFDRRMRYKIGVVAGIADAAKRRTASAQLAALDLDARGITYLLKHLPEQPAPALPTKDQLQQRLRAAEAAMARHKAAPETAETARRMVDLVSKVKGARGAYAYCDKRIKAIEWVNKGDAAVDSELALLWEKDYGLNGWLPNPMNWRIAASATKPAGLPGRIIMACRIDGPTARDALRIVKDSLAAERTGLSGKFYIDAGGKYPYYDKNLTELARILKA
;
A
#
# COMPACT_ATOMS: atom_id res chain seq x y z
N MET A 1 38.18 27.95 -64.48
CA MET A 1 37.67 27.50 -63.16
C MET A 1 36.16 27.40 -63.28
N ARG A 2 35.63 26.17 -63.31
CA ARG A 2 34.25 25.84 -63.70
C ARG A 2 33.53 25.35 -62.43
N ASN A 3 32.84 26.24 -61.72
CA ASN A 3 32.10 25.89 -60.51
C ASN A 3 30.86 25.07 -60.89
N ARG A 4 30.91 23.77 -60.62
CA ARG A 4 29.78 22.85 -60.71
C ARG A 4 28.91 23.02 -59.46
N ALA A 5 27.75 23.64 -59.60
CA ALA A 5 26.69 23.51 -58.61
C ALA A 5 26.08 22.10 -58.72
N VAL A 6 26.26 21.28 -57.70
CA VAL A 6 25.60 19.97 -57.56
C VAL A 6 24.23 20.22 -56.90
N PRO A 7 23.10 19.85 -57.53
CA PRO A 7 21.83 19.89 -56.84
C PRO A 7 21.76 18.70 -55.88
N ILE A 8 21.73 18.97 -54.57
CA ILE A 8 21.46 17.96 -53.55
C ILE A 8 19.98 17.61 -53.63
N LEU A 9 19.69 16.47 -54.27
CA LEU A 9 18.37 15.86 -54.27
C LEU A 9 18.10 15.32 -52.86
N PHE A 10 17.32 16.04 -52.04
CA PHE A 10 16.78 15.49 -50.80
C PHE A 10 15.73 14.43 -51.16
N ALA A 11 16.16 13.18 -51.24
CA ALA A 11 15.24 12.04 -51.26
C ALA A 11 14.54 11.99 -49.89
N LEU A 12 13.30 12.47 -49.84
CA LEU A 12 12.40 12.27 -48.71
C LEU A 12 12.03 10.78 -48.68
N ALA A 13 12.91 9.95 -48.11
CA ALA A 13 12.57 8.58 -47.77
C ALA A 13 11.53 8.65 -46.66
N ALA A 14 10.25 8.67 -47.03
CA ALA A 14 9.16 8.35 -46.14
C ALA A 14 9.44 6.93 -45.64
N ALA A 15 10.07 6.84 -44.46
CA ALA A 15 10.16 5.60 -43.73
C ALA A 15 8.72 5.20 -43.41
N VAL A 16 8.14 4.38 -44.29
CA VAL A 16 6.96 3.59 -43.99
C VAL A 16 7.42 2.61 -42.91
N VAL A 17 7.41 3.07 -41.66
CA VAL A 17 7.50 2.19 -40.51
C VAL A 17 6.30 1.25 -40.68
N PRO A 18 6.52 -0.06 -40.91
CA PRO A 18 5.41 -0.97 -40.99
C PRO A 18 4.69 -0.85 -39.65
N ALA A 19 3.44 -0.37 -39.65
CA ALA A 19 2.61 -0.46 -38.48
C ALA A 19 2.60 -1.95 -38.10
N ALA A 20 3.22 -2.29 -36.97
CA ALA A 20 3.23 -3.65 -36.48
C ALA A 20 1.77 -4.09 -36.42
N ARG A 21 1.38 -5.02 -37.32
CA ARG A 21 0.02 -5.54 -37.33
C ARG A 21 -0.18 -6.24 -36.00
N ALA A 22 -0.96 -5.64 -35.12
CA ALA A 22 -1.44 -6.31 -33.94
C ALA A 22 -2.35 -7.46 -34.42
N THR A 23 -1.82 -8.67 -34.38
CA THR A 23 -2.59 -9.88 -34.68
C THR A 23 -3.53 -10.13 -33.51
N ALA A 24 -4.84 -10.13 -33.76
CA ALA A 24 -5.83 -10.58 -32.79
C ALA A 24 -5.60 -12.07 -32.44
N LEU A 25 -6.05 -12.47 -31.26
CA LEU A 25 -6.04 -13.89 -30.88
C LEU A 25 -6.91 -14.70 -31.84
N VAL A 26 -6.41 -15.85 -32.28
CA VAL A 26 -7.19 -16.83 -33.04
C VAL A 26 -7.80 -17.88 -32.10
N PRO A 27 -8.87 -18.61 -32.51
CA PRO A 27 -9.58 -19.55 -31.62
C PRO A 27 -8.67 -20.63 -31.02
N GLU A 28 -7.62 -21.04 -31.72
CA GLU A 28 -6.63 -22.04 -31.27
C GLU A 28 -5.70 -21.53 -30.17
N GLU A 29 -5.72 -20.23 -29.88
CA GLU A 29 -4.91 -19.60 -28.85
C GLU A 29 -5.69 -19.36 -27.54
N VAL A 30 -6.96 -19.75 -27.50
CA VAL A 30 -7.86 -19.54 -26.36
C VAL A 30 -8.23 -20.85 -25.68
N LEU A 31 -8.15 -20.87 -24.35
CA LEU A 31 -8.72 -21.90 -23.50
C LEU A 31 -9.86 -21.29 -22.70
N VAL A 32 -11.07 -21.84 -22.85
CA VAL A 32 -12.24 -21.41 -22.08
C VAL A 32 -12.26 -22.20 -20.77
N VAL A 33 -12.39 -21.51 -19.64
CA VAL A 33 -12.39 -22.13 -18.31
C VAL A 33 -13.73 -21.89 -17.64
N ALA A 34 -14.43 -22.96 -17.28
CA ALA A 34 -15.73 -22.95 -16.63
C ALA A 34 -15.69 -23.62 -15.25
N ASN A 35 -16.70 -23.38 -14.43
CA ASN A 35 -16.87 -24.03 -13.13
C ASN A 35 -18.12 -24.90 -13.11
N ALA A 36 -17.98 -26.22 -12.94
CA ALA A 36 -19.09 -27.16 -12.85
C ALA A 36 -20.02 -26.90 -11.66
N ASN A 37 -19.50 -26.32 -10.57
CA ASN A 37 -20.27 -26.08 -9.35
C ASN A 37 -21.11 -24.79 -9.42
N ALA A 38 -20.91 -23.95 -10.45
CA ALA A 38 -21.65 -22.72 -10.65
C ALA A 38 -22.74 -22.89 -11.73
N ALA A 39 -23.99 -22.72 -11.33
CA ALA A 39 -25.16 -22.96 -12.19
C ALA A 39 -25.18 -22.05 -13.44
N GLY A 40 -25.00 -22.64 -14.63
CA GLY A 40 -24.99 -21.91 -15.90
C GLY A 40 -23.60 -21.60 -16.46
N SER A 41 -22.53 -21.80 -15.68
CA SER A 41 -21.14 -21.55 -16.11
C SER A 41 -20.74 -22.40 -17.33
N VAL A 42 -20.98 -23.71 -17.27
CA VAL A 42 -20.63 -24.63 -18.38
C VAL A 42 -21.45 -24.34 -19.64
N ALA A 43 -22.72 -23.99 -19.49
CA ALA A 43 -23.57 -23.62 -20.62
C ALA A 43 -23.07 -22.34 -21.30
N LEU A 44 -22.68 -21.33 -20.51
CA LEU A 44 -22.08 -20.09 -21.01
C LEU A 44 -20.76 -20.37 -21.74
N ALA A 45 -19.89 -21.21 -21.19
CA ALA A 45 -18.62 -21.57 -21.83
C ALA A 45 -18.83 -22.21 -23.20
N LYS A 46 -19.77 -23.16 -23.30
CA LYS A 46 -20.13 -23.79 -24.59
C LYS A 46 -20.69 -22.78 -25.58
N TYR A 47 -21.57 -21.87 -25.13
CA TYR A 47 -22.14 -20.83 -25.98
C TYR A 47 -21.08 -19.87 -26.51
N TYR A 48 -20.18 -19.40 -25.63
CA TYR A 48 -19.05 -18.54 -26.02
C TYR A 48 -18.11 -19.23 -27.00
N ALA A 49 -17.71 -20.48 -26.70
CA ALA A 49 -16.81 -21.24 -27.56
C ALA A 49 -17.39 -21.43 -28.96
N LEU A 50 -18.68 -21.81 -29.06
CA LEU A 50 -19.38 -21.94 -30.34
C LEU A 50 -19.40 -20.63 -31.11
N GLY A 51 -19.75 -19.51 -30.45
CA GLY A 51 -19.80 -18.19 -31.09
C GLY A 51 -18.44 -17.68 -31.58
N ARG A 52 -17.33 -18.22 -31.05
CA ARG A 52 -15.96 -17.84 -31.38
C ARG A 52 -15.20 -18.89 -32.19
N ASN A 53 -15.87 -19.95 -32.65
CA ASN A 53 -15.25 -21.10 -33.33
C ASN A 53 -14.11 -21.76 -32.52
N ILE A 54 -14.22 -21.75 -31.19
CA ILE A 54 -13.29 -22.44 -30.30
C ILE A 54 -13.75 -23.89 -30.17
N LEU A 55 -12.84 -24.83 -30.42
CA LEU A 55 -13.13 -26.26 -30.36
C LEU A 55 -13.61 -26.71 -28.96
N PRO A 56 -14.58 -27.63 -28.85
CA PRO A 56 -15.11 -28.11 -27.57
C PRO A 56 -14.03 -28.68 -26.63
N GLU A 57 -12.96 -29.26 -27.19
CA GLU A 57 -11.82 -29.79 -26.44
C GLU A 57 -11.04 -28.70 -25.71
N ARG A 58 -11.20 -27.43 -26.11
CA ARG A 58 -10.63 -26.22 -25.50
C ARG A 58 -11.55 -25.59 -24.46
N ILE A 59 -12.46 -26.37 -23.90
CA ILE A 59 -13.24 -26.01 -22.73
C ILE A 59 -12.75 -26.87 -21.56
N LEU A 60 -12.08 -26.23 -20.60
CA LEU A 60 -11.70 -26.86 -19.34
C LEU A 60 -12.79 -26.58 -18.30
N VAL A 61 -13.40 -27.63 -17.78
CA VAL A 61 -14.39 -27.54 -16.70
C VAL A 61 -13.74 -27.88 -15.37
N LEU A 62 -13.61 -26.88 -14.50
CA LEU A 62 -13.10 -27.00 -13.14
C LEU A 62 -14.21 -27.40 -12.15
N ARG A 63 -13.80 -27.90 -10.98
CA ARG A 63 -14.66 -28.11 -9.81
C ARG A 63 -14.07 -27.36 -8.63
N CYS A 64 -14.55 -26.15 -8.39
CA CYS A 64 -14.11 -25.26 -7.31
C CYS A 64 -15.32 -24.54 -6.69
N THR A 65 -15.14 -23.78 -5.61
CA THR A 65 -16.22 -22.98 -5.02
C THR A 65 -16.93 -22.11 -6.08
N PRO A 66 -18.29 -22.02 -6.07
CA PRO A 66 -19.03 -21.08 -6.89
C PRO A 66 -19.01 -19.65 -6.32
N ASP A 67 -18.46 -19.45 -5.12
CA ASP A 67 -18.36 -18.15 -4.49
C ASP A 67 -17.37 -17.24 -5.24
N PRO A 68 -17.55 -15.91 -5.18
CA PRO A 68 -16.60 -14.97 -5.76
C PRO A 68 -15.19 -15.06 -5.17
N GLU A 69 -15.05 -15.63 -3.97
CA GLU A 69 -13.81 -15.73 -3.22
C GLU A 69 -13.38 -17.17 -3.05
N VAL A 70 -12.09 -17.43 -3.21
CA VAL A 70 -11.50 -18.75 -3.05
C VAL A 70 -10.31 -18.69 -2.10
N ALA A 71 -10.21 -19.67 -1.20
CA ALA A 71 -9.07 -19.83 -0.33
C ALA A 71 -7.80 -20.13 -1.15
N ARG A 72 -6.64 -19.74 -0.63
CA ARG A 72 -5.37 -19.85 -1.38
C ARG A 72 -5.01 -21.30 -1.74
N ASP A 73 -5.23 -22.24 -0.82
CA ASP A 73 -4.97 -23.66 -1.03
C ASP A 73 -5.94 -24.27 -2.06
N GLU A 74 -7.21 -23.90 -2.01
CA GLU A 74 -8.22 -24.30 -2.98
C GLU A 74 -7.92 -23.70 -4.35
N TYR A 75 -7.53 -22.43 -4.46
CA TYR A 75 -7.08 -21.83 -5.72
C TYR A 75 -5.93 -22.63 -6.33
N ASN A 76 -4.91 -22.95 -5.52
CA ASN A 76 -3.77 -23.73 -5.97
C ASN A 76 -4.20 -25.11 -6.50
N THR A 77 -4.96 -25.86 -5.71
CA THR A 77 -5.26 -27.28 -5.98
C THR A 77 -6.44 -27.50 -6.92
N ARG A 78 -7.42 -26.60 -6.98
CA ARG A 78 -8.67 -26.74 -7.74
C ARG A 78 -8.76 -25.85 -8.98
N ILE A 79 -7.92 -24.83 -9.10
CA ILE A 79 -7.92 -23.91 -10.26
C ILE A 79 -6.56 -23.94 -10.97
N ARG A 80 -5.50 -23.47 -10.31
CA ARG A 80 -4.18 -23.29 -10.90
C ARG A 80 -3.59 -24.61 -11.40
N ASP A 81 -3.53 -25.61 -10.53
CA ASP A 81 -2.86 -26.88 -10.85
C ASP A 81 -3.62 -27.68 -11.92
N PRO A 82 -4.97 -27.76 -11.91
CA PRO A 82 -5.73 -28.34 -13.02
C PRO A 82 -5.51 -27.63 -14.36
N ILE A 83 -5.44 -26.29 -14.40
CA ILE A 83 -5.11 -25.54 -15.62
C ILE A 83 -3.69 -25.88 -16.10
N ARG A 84 -2.71 -25.91 -15.19
CA ARG A 84 -1.33 -26.30 -15.52
C ARG A 84 -1.26 -27.71 -16.10
N GLU A 85 -1.97 -28.66 -15.49
CA GLU A 85 -2.02 -30.04 -15.96
C GLU A 85 -2.66 -30.15 -17.35
N TYR A 86 -3.77 -29.45 -17.57
CA TYR A 86 -4.41 -29.40 -18.88
C TYR A 86 -3.44 -28.88 -19.94
N LEU A 87 -2.79 -27.73 -19.71
CA LEU A 87 -1.86 -27.14 -20.68
C LEU A 87 -0.65 -28.05 -20.95
N LYS A 88 -0.10 -28.72 -19.92
CA LYS A 88 0.98 -29.69 -20.10
C LYS A 88 0.58 -30.89 -20.95
N ARG A 89 -0.67 -31.36 -20.82
CA ARG A 89 -1.18 -32.53 -21.55
C ARG A 89 -1.60 -32.18 -22.98
N HIS A 90 -2.29 -31.06 -23.17
CA HIS A 90 -3.00 -30.73 -24.40
C HIS A 90 -2.38 -29.59 -25.21
N ASP A 91 -1.44 -28.83 -24.66
CA ASP A 91 -0.80 -27.67 -25.32
C ASP A 91 0.73 -27.72 -25.24
N ARG A 92 1.31 -28.87 -25.58
CA ARG A 92 2.78 -29.07 -25.57
C ARG A 92 3.53 -28.08 -26.46
N ALA A 93 2.89 -27.60 -27.52
CA ALA A 93 3.45 -26.61 -28.44
C ALA A 93 3.31 -25.15 -27.94
N GLY A 94 2.62 -24.91 -26.82
CA GLY A 94 2.43 -23.58 -26.25
C GLY A 94 1.60 -22.65 -27.14
N LYS A 95 0.59 -23.18 -27.82
CA LYS A 95 -0.29 -22.40 -28.70
C LYS A 95 -1.30 -21.57 -27.90
N ILE A 96 -1.73 -22.03 -26.72
CA ILE A 96 -2.67 -21.27 -25.90
C ILE A 96 -1.95 -20.06 -25.29
N LYS A 97 -2.47 -18.88 -25.61
CA LYS A 97 -1.98 -17.58 -25.13
C LYS A 97 -2.94 -16.93 -24.15
N CYS A 98 -4.20 -17.32 -24.14
CA CYS A 98 -5.25 -16.69 -23.35
C CYS A 98 -6.15 -17.69 -22.62
N LEU A 99 -6.39 -17.44 -21.33
CA LEU A 99 -7.39 -18.10 -20.51
C LEU A 99 -8.64 -17.20 -20.46
N ALA A 100 -9.74 -17.65 -21.06
CA ALA A 100 -11.04 -17.00 -20.99
C ALA A 100 -11.87 -17.62 -19.88
N LEU A 101 -11.83 -17.00 -18.70
CA LEU A 101 -12.60 -17.41 -17.53
C LEU A 101 -14.07 -16.98 -17.72
N VAL A 102 -15.02 -17.88 -17.52
CA VAL A 102 -16.45 -17.52 -17.60
C VAL A 102 -17.07 -17.40 -16.21
N TRP A 103 -18.24 -16.76 -16.17
CA TRP A 103 -19.08 -16.61 -14.96
C TRP A 103 -19.06 -17.88 -14.10
N GLY A 104 -18.92 -17.69 -12.79
CA GLY A 104 -18.89 -18.77 -11.80
C GLY A 104 -17.49 -19.32 -11.49
N VAL A 105 -16.44 -18.93 -12.22
CA VAL A 105 -15.06 -19.08 -11.74
C VAL A 105 -14.78 -17.98 -10.71
N PRO A 106 -14.20 -18.26 -9.52
CA PRO A 106 -13.91 -17.23 -8.52
C PRO A 106 -13.15 -16.03 -9.10
N VAL A 107 -13.38 -14.84 -8.52
CA VAL A 107 -12.75 -13.58 -8.95
C VAL A 107 -11.60 -13.18 -8.05
N ARG A 108 -11.61 -13.60 -6.78
CA ARG A 108 -10.64 -13.19 -5.76
C ARG A 108 -10.02 -14.39 -5.06
N VAL A 109 -8.69 -14.47 -5.09
CA VAL A 109 -7.91 -15.37 -4.24
C VAL A 109 -7.63 -14.66 -2.93
N GLN A 110 -7.98 -15.30 -1.82
CA GLN A 110 -7.71 -14.76 -0.50
C GLN A 110 -6.22 -14.80 -0.17
N GLY A 111 -5.72 -13.72 0.42
CA GLY A 111 -4.40 -13.66 1.02
C GLY A 111 -4.32 -14.45 2.31
N ALA A 112 -3.10 -14.64 2.81
CA ALA A 112 -2.91 -15.22 4.13
C ALA A 112 -3.61 -14.33 5.17
N ALA A 113 -4.56 -14.92 5.91
CA ALA A 113 -5.19 -14.23 7.02
C ALA A 113 -4.14 -13.87 8.07
N LEU A 114 -4.22 -12.65 8.62
CA LEU A 114 -3.45 -12.32 9.81
C LEU A 114 -3.79 -13.30 10.93
N THR A 115 -2.76 -13.84 11.58
CA THR A 115 -2.94 -14.61 12.81
C THR A 115 -3.61 -13.74 13.88
N ASP A 116 -4.27 -14.37 14.84
CA ASP A 116 -4.94 -13.66 15.93
C ASP A 116 -3.95 -12.82 16.74
N GLU A 117 -2.71 -13.30 16.92
CA GLU A 117 -1.62 -12.57 17.57
C GLU A 117 -1.27 -11.29 16.81
N LEU A 118 -1.11 -11.38 15.49
CA LEU A 118 -0.80 -10.22 14.65
C LEU A 118 -1.97 -9.24 14.59
N ARG A 119 -3.22 -9.72 14.57
CA ARG A 119 -4.42 -8.87 14.63
C ARG A 119 -4.48 -8.10 15.95
N LYS A 120 -4.19 -8.76 17.08
CA LYS A 120 -4.09 -8.14 18.41
C LYS A 120 -2.93 -7.14 18.49
N ALA A 121 -1.78 -7.47 17.90
CA ALA A 121 -0.62 -6.57 17.81
C ALA A 121 -0.96 -5.32 16.98
N LEU A 122 -1.57 -5.47 15.82
CA LEU A 122 -2.01 -4.37 14.95
C LEU A 122 -2.98 -3.43 15.67
N LYS A 123 -3.99 -3.96 16.37
CA LYS A 123 -4.92 -3.16 17.18
C LYS A 123 -4.19 -2.37 18.27
N THR A 124 -3.22 -3.02 18.93
CA THR A 124 -2.40 -2.39 19.97
C THR A 124 -1.54 -1.26 19.40
N LEU A 125 -0.85 -1.48 18.28
CA LEU A 125 -0.03 -0.47 17.62
C LEU A 125 -0.87 0.73 17.15
N LYS A 126 -2.07 0.50 16.59
CA LYS A 126 -3.01 1.57 16.21
C LYS A 126 -3.40 2.43 17.42
N THR A 127 -3.73 1.78 18.53
CA THR A 127 -4.07 2.47 19.79
C THR A 127 -2.90 3.29 20.33
N LEU A 128 -1.69 2.71 20.34
CA LEU A 128 -0.48 3.40 20.79
C LEU A 128 -0.13 4.59 19.89
N ARG A 129 -0.21 4.43 18.56
CA ARG A 129 0.00 5.52 17.60
C ARG A 129 -0.95 6.69 17.85
N GLN A 130 -2.23 6.42 18.12
CA GLN A 130 -3.22 7.46 18.40
C GLN A 130 -2.91 8.19 19.73
N ARG A 131 -2.53 7.45 20.78
CA ARG A 131 -2.10 8.05 22.06
C ARG A 131 -0.88 8.95 21.88
N LEU A 132 0.10 8.52 21.08
CA LEU A 132 1.31 9.29 20.78
C LEU A 132 1.00 10.54 19.94
N HIS A 133 0.03 10.45 19.01
CA HIS A 133 -0.46 11.62 18.28
C HIS A 133 -1.10 12.64 19.23
N ALA A 134 -1.99 12.20 20.12
CA ALA A 134 -2.60 13.07 21.14
C ALA A 134 -1.55 13.66 22.09
N ARG A 135 -0.52 12.89 22.46
CA ARG A 135 0.58 13.35 23.31
C ARG A 135 1.36 14.50 22.67
N GLU A 136 1.54 14.52 21.35
CA GLU A 136 2.17 15.66 20.66
C GLU A 136 1.34 16.95 20.76
N ALA A 137 0.00 16.84 20.72
CA ALA A 137 -0.87 17.99 20.96
C ALA A 137 -0.76 18.49 22.42
N VAL A 138 -0.60 17.57 23.37
CA VAL A 138 -0.33 17.93 24.79
C VAL A 138 1.03 18.61 24.94
N HIS A 139 2.08 18.12 24.28
CA HIS A 139 3.40 18.77 24.29
C HIS A 139 3.32 20.23 23.84
N LEU A 140 2.58 20.50 22.75
CA LEU A 140 2.39 21.86 22.25
C LEU A 140 1.66 22.76 23.26
N LYS A 141 0.64 22.24 23.94
CA LYS A 141 -0.08 22.96 25.01
C LYS A 141 0.81 23.24 26.21
N LEU A 142 1.56 22.24 26.69
CA LEU A 142 2.47 22.40 27.83
C LEU A 142 3.59 23.41 27.52
N LEU A 143 4.14 23.35 26.30
CA LEU A 143 5.17 24.29 25.84
C LEU A 143 4.71 25.76 25.89
N ALA A 144 3.41 26.03 25.70
CA ALA A 144 2.89 27.39 25.83
C ALA A 144 3.05 27.94 27.27
N SER A 145 2.94 27.08 28.28
CA SER A 145 3.01 27.43 29.70
C SER A 145 4.44 27.67 30.24
N VAL A 146 5.47 27.20 29.53
CA VAL A 146 6.87 27.33 29.97
C VAL A 146 7.29 28.80 30.00
N GLY A 147 7.86 29.25 31.12
CA GLY A 147 8.37 30.60 31.31
C GLY A 147 7.31 31.71 31.34
N GLY A 148 6.02 31.37 31.44
CA GLY A 148 4.94 32.33 31.71
C GLY A 148 4.87 32.71 33.21
N THR A 149 4.01 33.68 33.54
CA THR A 149 3.58 33.92 34.94
C THR A 149 2.98 32.64 35.49
N PHE A 150 3.63 32.03 36.49
CA PHE A 150 3.06 30.90 37.21
C PHE A 150 1.76 31.37 37.85
N PRO A 151 0.58 30.78 37.54
CA PRO A 151 -0.57 30.98 38.40
C PRO A 151 -0.18 30.49 39.79
N GLN A 152 -0.50 31.27 40.84
CA GLN A 152 -0.36 30.76 42.20
C GLN A 152 -1.04 29.39 42.26
N PRO A 153 -0.41 28.39 42.90
CA PRO A 153 -0.99 27.07 42.95
C PRO A 153 -2.38 27.22 43.56
N ARG A 154 -3.41 26.74 42.86
CA ARG A 154 -4.76 26.63 43.41
C ARG A 154 -4.73 25.53 44.47
N THR A 155 -4.07 25.79 45.61
CA THR A 155 -4.06 24.94 46.79
C THR A 155 -5.42 25.11 47.45
N GLY A 156 -6.39 24.35 46.96
CA GLY A 156 -7.72 24.34 47.52
C GLY A 156 -8.41 23.01 47.32
N LYS A 157 -8.44 22.48 46.09
CA LYS A 157 -9.17 21.23 45.79
C LYS A 157 -8.66 20.56 44.51
N LEU A 158 -7.45 19.99 44.51
CA LEU A 158 -6.94 19.24 43.34
C LEU A 158 -6.64 17.79 43.70
N THR A 159 -7.42 16.89 43.12
CA THR A 159 -7.18 15.44 43.10
C THR A 159 -5.86 15.14 42.36
N PRO A 160 -5.06 14.13 42.77
CA PRO A 160 -3.80 13.82 42.10
C PRO A 160 -3.97 13.60 40.60
N LEU A 161 -3.04 14.14 39.79
CA LEU A 161 -3.10 14.14 38.32
C LEU A 161 -3.31 12.73 37.71
N GLY A 162 -2.90 11.67 38.39
CA GLY A 162 -3.12 10.28 38.00
C GLY A 162 -4.56 9.75 38.16
N LYS A 163 -5.41 10.41 38.97
CA LYS A 163 -6.83 10.04 39.16
C LYS A 163 -7.79 10.76 38.20
N LEU A 164 -7.33 11.81 37.50
CA LEU A 164 -8.12 12.55 36.50
C LEU A 164 -8.30 11.81 35.17
N PHE A 165 -7.55 10.72 34.94
CA PHE A 165 -7.55 9.98 33.67
C PHE A 165 -7.97 8.50 33.79
N ALA A 166 -8.60 8.12 34.92
CA ALA A 166 -9.07 6.76 35.15
C ALA A 166 -10.34 6.40 34.34
N SER A 167 -11.09 7.39 33.86
CA SER A 167 -12.15 7.22 32.86
C SER A 167 -11.62 7.64 31.50
N GLY A 168 -11.64 6.72 30.54
CA GLY A 168 -11.09 6.91 29.21
C GLY A 168 -11.50 8.24 28.58
N ILE A 169 -10.51 9.01 28.13
CA ILE A 169 -10.73 10.11 27.19
C ILE A 169 -11.20 9.48 25.88
N ASN A 170 -12.49 9.19 25.78
CA ASN A 170 -13.19 9.06 24.51
C ASN A 170 -13.48 10.48 24.00
N ALA A 171 -12.44 11.19 23.59
CA ALA A 171 -12.62 12.32 22.70
C ALA A 171 -12.74 11.76 21.29
N SER A 172 -13.97 11.72 20.79
CA SER A 172 -14.21 11.52 19.35
C SER A 172 -13.52 12.65 18.57
N PRO A 173 -12.91 12.36 17.40
CA PRO A 173 -11.94 13.25 16.78
C PRO A 173 -12.61 14.35 15.95
N GLU A 174 -12.93 15.49 16.56
CA GLU A 174 -12.99 16.74 15.81
C GLU A 174 -11.57 17.17 15.45
N LYS A 175 -11.28 17.09 14.13
CA LYS A 175 -10.03 17.35 13.39
C LYS A 175 -8.83 17.82 14.21
N MET A 176 -8.25 16.90 15.01
CA MET A 176 -6.89 17.07 15.51
C MET A 176 -5.97 17.25 14.29
N GLU A 177 -5.16 18.32 14.30
CA GLU A 177 -4.21 18.57 13.22
C GLU A 177 -3.35 17.32 12.96
N SER A 178 -2.93 17.14 11.71
CA SER A 178 -2.06 16.01 11.36
C SER A 178 -0.80 16.01 12.22
N HIS A 179 -0.30 14.82 12.58
CA HIS A 179 0.88 14.70 13.43
C HIS A 179 2.06 15.54 12.91
N GLY A 180 2.26 15.60 11.58
CA GLY A 180 3.30 16.45 10.98
C GLY A 180 3.12 17.95 11.21
N LYS A 181 1.88 18.47 11.17
CA LYS A 181 1.60 19.89 11.47
C LYS A 181 1.87 20.21 12.95
N LEU A 182 1.46 19.32 13.85
CA LEU A 182 1.71 19.45 15.29
C LEU A 182 3.21 19.46 15.61
N VAL A 183 3.97 18.52 15.02
CA VAL A 183 5.45 18.47 15.15
C VAL A 183 6.08 19.77 14.68
N ALA A 184 5.68 20.27 13.50
CA ALA A 184 6.22 21.52 12.96
C ALA A 184 5.87 22.73 13.84
N ALA A 185 4.65 22.78 14.39
CA ALA A 185 4.22 23.83 15.31
C ALA A 185 4.99 23.79 16.64
N PHE A 186 5.18 22.60 17.21
CA PHE A 186 6.00 22.41 18.41
C PHE A 186 7.44 22.87 18.19
N ASP A 187 8.07 22.46 17.08
CA ASP A 187 9.47 22.82 16.80
C ASP A 187 9.65 24.33 16.63
N ARG A 188 8.71 25.01 15.95
CA ARG A 188 8.71 26.48 15.84
C ARG A 188 8.57 27.13 17.22
N ARG A 189 7.61 26.68 18.02
CA ARG A 189 7.35 27.25 19.36
C ARG A 189 8.51 26.97 20.33
N MET A 190 9.15 25.82 20.21
CA MET A 190 10.25 25.38 21.07
C MET A 190 11.45 26.31 20.86
N ARG A 191 11.83 26.57 19.59
CA ARG A 191 12.89 27.54 19.27
C ARG A 191 12.61 28.92 19.85
N TYR A 192 11.38 29.41 19.69
CA TYR A 192 10.98 30.68 20.28
C TYR A 192 11.11 30.69 21.82
N LYS A 193 10.61 29.64 22.49
CA LYS A 193 10.66 29.54 23.95
C LYS A 193 12.07 29.40 24.51
N ILE A 194 12.99 28.74 23.80
CA ILE A 194 14.41 28.71 24.16
C ILE A 194 14.97 30.14 24.25
N GLY A 195 14.69 30.99 23.27
CA GLY A 195 15.10 32.40 23.28
C GLY A 195 14.48 33.19 24.44
N VAL A 196 13.18 33.01 24.70
CA VAL A 196 12.49 33.65 25.83
C VAL A 196 13.10 33.24 27.17
N VAL A 197 13.37 31.94 27.37
CA VAL A 197 13.97 31.43 28.61
C VAL A 197 15.38 31.97 28.81
N ALA A 198 16.18 32.06 27.75
CA ALA A 198 17.52 32.65 27.83
C ALA A 198 17.51 34.11 28.33
N GLY A 199 16.47 34.89 28.00
CA GLY A 199 16.30 36.28 28.41
C GLY A 199 15.75 36.50 29.83
N ILE A 200 15.41 35.46 30.60
CA ILE A 200 14.88 35.61 31.96
C ILE A 200 16.00 36.12 32.89
N ALA A 201 15.86 37.28 33.51
CA ALA A 201 16.90 37.85 34.41
C ALA A 201 17.13 37.03 35.70
N ASP A 202 16.04 36.54 36.31
CA ASP A 202 16.08 35.74 37.53
C ASP A 202 16.67 34.33 37.27
N ALA A 203 17.81 34.04 37.90
CA ALA A 203 18.53 32.79 37.70
C ALA A 203 17.75 31.54 38.14
N ALA A 204 16.94 31.64 39.19
CA ALA A 204 16.15 30.51 39.70
C ALA A 204 14.97 30.19 38.77
N LYS A 205 14.27 31.23 38.29
CA LYS A 205 13.19 31.10 37.29
C LYS A 205 13.72 30.58 35.95
N ARG A 206 14.89 31.08 35.52
CA ARG A 206 15.58 30.60 34.31
C ARG A 206 15.91 29.12 34.40
N ARG A 207 16.50 28.67 35.51
CA ARG A 207 16.81 27.24 35.75
C ARG A 207 15.56 26.36 35.68
N THR A 208 14.47 26.80 36.31
CA THR A 208 13.19 26.06 36.32
C THR A 208 12.63 25.92 34.91
N ALA A 209 12.58 27.02 34.14
CA ALA A 209 12.06 27.01 32.78
C ALA A 209 12.94 26.17 31.83
N SER A 210 14.27 26.24 31.97
CA SER A 210 15.19 25.38 31.21
C SER A 210 14.98 23.89 31.51
N ALA A 211 14.74 23.52 32.76
CA ALA A 211 14.42 22.14 33.13
C ALA A 211 13.10 21.66 32.52
N GLN A 212 12.09 22.54 32.45
CA GLN A 212 10.81 22.24 31.79
C GLN A 212 10.97 22.01 30.28
N LEU A 213 11.76 22.83 29.59
CA LEU A 213 12.06 22.64 28.17
C LEU A 213 12.79 21.31 27.93
N ALA A 214 13.81 21.00 28.74
CA ALA A 214 14.53 19.74 28.65
C ALA A 214 13.65 18.52 28.94
N ALA A 215 12.68 18.62 29.87
CA ALA A 215 11.72 17.56 30.14
C ALA A 215 10.77 17.32 28.95
N LEU A 216 10.27 18.40 28.33
CA LEU A 216 9.46 18.31 27.10
C LEU A 216 10.26 17.70 25.95
N ASP A 217 11.55 18.03 25.84
CA ASP A 217 12.43 17.45 24.83
C ASP A 217 12.73 15.98 25.05
N LEU A 218 12.96 15.59 26.30
CA LEU A 218 13.13 14.19 26.65
C LEU A 218 11.88 13.39 26.29
N ASP A 219 10.69 13.92 26.58
CA ASP A 219 9.43 13.22 26.31
C ASP A 219 9.08 13.18 24.81
N ALA A 220 9.25 14.29 24.09
CA ALA A 220 8.93 14.37 22.67
C ALA A 220 9.97 13.70 21.78
N ARG A 221 11.27 13.84 22.11
CA ARG A 221 12.42 13.53 21.24
C ARG A 221 13.38 12.48 21.81
N GLY A 222 13.26 12.13 23.09
CA GLY A 222 13.97 11.01 23.71
C GLY A 222 15.40 11.32 24.15
N ILE A 223 16.04 10.31 24.74
CA ILE A 223 17.41 10.39 25.26
C ILE A 223 18.42 10.76 24.17
N THR A 224 18.25 10.23 22.95
CA THR A 224 19.19 10.49 21.84
C THR A 224 19.21 11.95 21.41
N TYR A 225 18.07 12.64 21.49
CA TYR A 225 18.01 14.06 21.24
C TYR A 225 18.62 14.84 22.42
N LEU A 226 18.24 14.51 23.66
CA LEU A 226 18.72 15.23 24.84
C LEU A 226 20.24 15.16 24.98
N LEU A 227 20.86 14.00 24.75
CA LEU A 227 22.33 13.85 24.79
C LEU A 227 23.07 14.77 23.81
N LYS A 228 22.47 15.11 22.66
CA LYS A 228 23.06 15.99 21.66
C LYS A 228 22.90 17.47 21.98
N HIS A 229 21.97 17.82 22.87
CA HIS A 229 21.58 19.20 23.17
C HIS A 229 21.66 19.52 24.67
N LEU A 230 22.32 18.66 25.45
CA LEU A 230 22.51 18.88 26.87
C LEU A 230 23.51 20.04 27.06
N PRO A 231 23.22 21.04 27.90
CA PRO A 231 24.20 22.07 28.24
C PRO A 231 25.38 21.47 29.00
N GLU A 232 26.57 22.09 28.89
CA GLU A 232 27.80 21.61 29.55
C GLU A 232 27.67 21.51 31.08
N GLN A 233 26.88 22.41 31.69
CA GLN A 233 26.50 22.36 33.10
C GLN A 233 24.98 22.21 33.21
N PRO A 234 24.45 20.97 33.28
CA PRO A 234 23.02 20.74 33.43
C PRO A 234 22.54 21.22 34.80
N ALA A 235 21.29 21.71 34.86
CA ALA A 235 20.65 22.02 36.14
C ALA A 235 20.64 20.76 37.04
N PRO A 236 20.73 20.87 38.38
CA PRO A 236 20.82 19.71 39.29
C PRO A 236 19.69 18.69 39.16
N ALA A 237 18.52 19.12 38.65
CA ALA A 237 17.35 18.28 38.43
C ALA A 237 17.38 17.47 37.11
N LEU A 238 18.38 17.69 36.24
CA LEU A 238 18.52 16.97 34.98
C LEU A 238 19.46 15.76 35.14
N PRO A 239 19.16 14.63 34.49
CA PRO A 239 20.05 13.48 34.49
C PRO A 239 21.43 13.84 33.95
N THR A 240 22.49 13.29 34.54
CA THR A 240 23.85 13.49 34.02
C THR A 240 24.02 12.81 32.66
N LYS A 241 25.02 13.25 31.90
CA LYS A 241 25.36 12.65 30.60
C LYS A 241 25.60 11.14 30.72
N ASP A 242 26.31 10.71 31.77
CA ASP A 242 26.60 9.29 32.02
C ASP A 242 25.34 8.49 32.34
N GLN A 243 24.44 9.04 33.17
CA GLN A 243 23.14 8.41 33.46
C GLN A 243 22.31 8.24 32.18
N LEU A 244 22.27 9.24 31.31
CA LEU A 244 21.56 9.16 30.03
C LEU A 244 22.20 8.13 29.09
N GLN A 245 23.53 8.07 29.02
CA GLN A 245 24.24 7.07 28.23
C GLN A 245 24.03 5.64 28.75
N GLN A 246 23.98 5.43 30.07
CA GLN A 246 23.69 4.13 30.65
C GLN A 246 22.26 3.69 30.32
N ARG A 247 21.28 4.59 30.47
CA ARG A 247 19.88 4.34 30.10
C ARG A 247 19.72 4.04 28.61
N LEU A 248 20.43 4.75 27.74
CA LEU A 248 20.45 4.51 26.30
C LEU A 248 20.96 3.10 25.98
N ARG A 249 22.14 2.73 26.50
CA ARG A 249 22.74 1.40 26.31
C ARG A 249 21.82 0.29 26.79
N ALA A 250 21.20 0.45 27.96
CA ALA A 250 20.25 -0.53 28.50
C ALA A 250 19.00 -0.69 27.61
N ALA A 251 18.44 0.42 27.12
CA ALA A 251 17.28 0.39 26.23
C ALA A 251 17.62 -0.23 24.87
N GLU A 252 18.78 0.07 24.30
CA GLU A 252 19.27 -0.51 23.04
C GLU A 252 19.48 -2.03 23.15
N ALA A 253 20.09 -2.49 24.24
CA ALA A 253 20.23 -3.92 24.51
C ALA A 253 18.86 -4.62 24.64
N ALA A 254 17.89 -4.00 25.32
CA ALA A 254 16.53 -4.53 25.44
C ALA A 254 15.79 -4.56 24.09
N MET A 255 15.93 -3.51 23.26
CA MET A 255 15.35 -3.48 21.91
C MET A 255 15.96 -4.58 21.01
N ALA A 256 17.27 -4.82 21.10
CA ALA A 256 17.93 -5.87 20.33
C ALA A 256 17.38 -7.26 20.67
N ARG A 257 17.17 -7.55 21.96
CA ARG A 257 16.55 -8.81 22.42
C ARG A 257 15.12 -8.97 21.91
N HIS A 258 14.32 -7.90 21.95
CA HIS A 258 12.93 -7.94 21.49
C HIS A 258 12.78 -8.02 19.96
N LYS A 259 13.79 -7.63 19.18
CA LYS A 259 13.73 -7.66 17.71
C LYS A 259 13.57 -9.09 17.16
N ALA A 260 14.09 -10.09 17.86
CA ALA A 260 14.00 -11.50 17.46
C ALA A 260 12.72 -12.19 17.97
N ALA A 261 11.96 -11.55 18.88
CA ALA A 261 10.77 -12.15 19.45
C ALA A 261 9.59 -12.11 18.46
N PRO A 262 8.65 -13.09 18.52
CA PRO A 262 7.41 -13.04 17.78
C PRO A 262 6.64 -11.74 18.04
N GLU A 263 5.98 -11.23 17.01
CA GLU A 263 5.20 -10.01 17.12
C GLU A 263 3.83 -10.31 17.74
N THR A 264 3.67 -9.89 18.99
CA THR A 264 2.45 -10.02 19.79
C THR A 264 2.04 -8.64 20.34
N ALA A 265 0.84 -8.55 20.91
CA ALA A 265 0.40 -7.32 21.56
C ALA A 265 1.33 -6.87 22.69
N GLU A 266 1.92 -7.82 23.43
CA GLU A 266 2.83 -7.52 24.53
C GLU A 266 4.21 -7.07 24.04
N THR A 267 4.80 -7.79 23.08
CA THR A 267 6.11 -7.42 22.52
C THR A 267 6.03 -6.08 21.79
N ALA A 268 4.90 -5.78 21.13
CA ALA A 268 4.62 -4.47 20.56
C ALA A 268 4.60 -3.34 21.62
N ARG A 269 3.92 -3.53 22.76
CA ARG A 269 3.91 -2.53 23.86
C ARG A 269 5.31 -2.30 24.42
N ARG A 270 6.03 -3.38 24.70
CA ARG A 270 7.41 -3.31 25.23
C ARG A 270 8.34 -2.58 24.26
N MET A 271 8.25 -2.89 22.96
CA MET A 271 9.07 -2.22 21.95
C MET A 271 8.72 -0.72 21.84
N VAL A 272 7.44 -0.37 21.85
CA VAL A 272 7.02 1.05 21.80
C VAL A 272 7.49 1.81 23.04
N ASP A 273 7.44 1.23 24.24
CA ASP A 273 7.97 1.83 25.46
C ASP A 273 9.49 2.06 25.37
N LEU A 274 10.24 1.06 24.90
CA LEU A 274 11.68 1.18 24.69
C LEU A 274 12.03 2.26 23.65
N VAL A 275 11.33 2.29 22.51
CA VAL A 275 11.51 3.31 21.49
C VAL A 275 11.15 4.70 22.03
N SER A 276 10.10 4.80 22.87
CA SER A 276 9.72 6.07 23.52
C SER A 276 10.83 6.60 24.42
N LYS A 277 11.53 5.73 25.17
CA LYS A 277 12.68 6.14 25.99
C LYS A 277 13.84 6.67 25.14
N VAL A 278 14.15 5.99 24.03
CA VAL A 278 15.32 6.31 23.20
C VAL A 278 15.08 7.50 22.28
N LYS A 279 13.92 7.55 21.64
CA LYS A 279 13.58 8.48 20.53
C LYS A 279 12.34 9.35 20.82
N GLY A 280 11.81 9.29 22.04
CA GLY A 280 10.66 10.07 22.46
C GLY A 280 9.35 9.62 21.82
N ALA A 281 8.28 10.35 22.13
CA ALA A 281 6.96 10.10 21.59
C ALA A 281 6.93 10.13 20.05
N ARG A 282 7.73 11.01 19.42
CA ARG A 282 7.82 11.11 17.96
C ARG A 282 8.45 9.87 17.33
N GLY A 283 9.55 9.38 17.89
CA GLY A 283 10.18 8.15 17.42
C GLY A 283 9.27 6.93 17.59
N ALA A 284 8.55 6.88 18.71
CA ALA A 284 7.57 5.83 18.98
C ALA A 284 6.37 5.90 18.02
N TYR A 285 5.89 7.10 17.68
CA TYR A 285 4.83 7.30 16.69
C TYR A 285 5.27 6.77 15.33
N ALA A 286 6.47 7.17 14.88
CA ALA A 286 7.04 6.73 13.61
C ALA A 286 7.25 5.21 13.56
N TYR A 287 7.69 4.61 14.68
CA TYR A 287 7.79 3.16 14.80
C TYR A 287 6.43 2.48 14.66
N CYS A 288 5.41 2.93 15.39
CA CYS A 288 4.06 2.38 15.28
C CYS A 288 3.54 2.50 13.85
N ASP A 289 3.66 3.68 13.23
CA ASP A 289 3.19 3.91 11.86
C ASP A 289 3.86 2.99 10.84
N LYS A 290 5.20 2.84 10.92
CA LYS A 290 5.97 1.92 10.07
C LYS A 290 5.52 0.47 10.27
N ARG A 291 5.30 0.05 11.52
CA ARG A 291 4.94 -1.34 11.83
C ARG A 291 3.51 -1.67 11.44
N ILE A 292 2.56 -0.76 11.67
CA ILE A 292 1.17 -0.87 11.18
C ILE A 292 1.17 -1.08 9.67
N LYS A 293 1.88 -0.23 8.92
CA LYS A 293 1.99 -0.35 7.46
C LYS A 293 2.58 -1.68 7.02
N ALA A 294 3.58 -2.19 7.73
CA ALA A 294 4.20 -3.47 7.40
C ALA A 294 3.28 -4.68 7.68
N ILE A 295 2.52 -4.68 8.79
CA ILE A 295 1.52 -5.73 9.06
C ILE A 295 0.37 -5.64 8.05
N GLU A 296 -0.12 -4.43 7.78
CA GLU A 296 -1.17 -4.20 6.78
C GLU A 296 -0.71 -4.59 5.37
N TRP A 297 0.58 -4.42 5.05
CA TRP A 297 1.16 -4.88 3.79
C TRP A 297 1.12 -6.40 3.66
N VAL A 298 1.44 -7.14 4.72
CA VAL A 298 1.29 -8.61 4.76
C VAL A 298 -0.18 -9.01 4.58
N ASN A 299 -1.11 -8.21 5.08
CA ASN A 299 -2.54 -8.43 4.91
C ASN A 299 -3.08 -8.04 3.51
N LYS A 300 -2.22 -7.63 2.58
CA LYS A 300 -2.60 -7.35 1.17
C LYS A 300 -2.25 -8.52 0.24
N GLY A 301 -2.31 -9.75 0.74
CA GLY A 301 -2.10 -10.96 -0.06
C GLY A 301 -3.28 -11.35 -0.94
N ASP A 302 -4.39 -10.59 -0.88
CA ASP A 302 -5.53 -10.77 -1.76
C ASP A 302 -5.14 -10.43 -3.20
N ALA A 303 -5.59 -11.24 -4.15
CA ALA A 303 -5.31 -11.03 -5.56
C ALA A 303 -6.53 -11.38 -6.42
N ALA A 304 -6.65 -10.75 -7.59
CA ALA A 304 -7.59 -11.22 -8.59
C ALA A 304 -7.12 -12.57 -9.14
N VAL A 305 -8.04 -13.53 -9.30
CA VAL A 305 -7.75 -14.84 -9.92
C VAL A 305 -7.09 -14.67 -11.29
N ASP A 306 -7.50 -13.65 -12.05
CA ASP A 306 -6.94 -13.31 -13.35
C ASP A 306 -5.45 -12.92 -13.27
N SER A 307 -5.07 -12.13 -12.27
CA SER A 307 -3.66 -11.72 -12.06
C SER A 307 -2.79 -12.88 -11.59
N GLU A 308 -3.36 -13.73 -10.75
CA GLU A 308 -2.73 -14.96 -10.26
C GLU A 308 -2.50 -15.97 -11.40
N LEU A 309 -3.49 -16.11 -12.28
CA LEU A 309 -3.38 -16.94 -13.48
C LEU A 309 -2.47 -16.30 -14.53
N ALA A 310 -2.34 -14.97 -14.60
CA ALA A 310 -1.34 -14.37 -15.48
C ALA A 310 0.09 -14.81 -15.15
N LEU A 311 0.33 -15.15 -13.87
CA LEU A 311 1.57 -15.73 -13.34
C LEU A 311 1.51 -17.27 -13.27
N LEU A 312 0.69 -17.92 -14.11
CA LEU A 312 0.45 -19.37 -14.05
C LEU A 312 1.72 -20.19 -13.98
N TRP A 313 2.80 -19.81 -14.67
CA TRP A 313 4.02 -20.60 -14.72
C TRP A 313 5.03 -20.25 -13.62
N GLU A 314 4.83 -19.14 -12.93
CA GLU A 314 5.71 -18.71 -11.86
C GLU A 314 5.41 -19.51 -10.59
N LYS A 315 6.49 -20.02 -9.98
CA LYS A 315 6.40 -20.81 -8.74
C LYS A 315 6.59 -19.93 -7.51
N ASP A 316 7.51 -18.97 -7.61
CA ASP A 316 8.00 -18.19 -6.47
C ASP A 316 7.86 -16.69 -6.76
N TYR A 317 6.68 -16.13 -6.51
CA TYR A 317 6.46 -14.69 -6.57
C TYR A 317 5.90 -14.16 -5.25
N GLY A 318 6.20 -12.89 -4.96
CA GLY A 318 5.70 -12.22 -3.76
C GLY A 318 4.18 -12.05 -3.83
N LEU A 319 3.46 -12.62 -2.86
CA LEU A 319 2.00 -12.50 -2.77
C LEU A 319 1.54 -11.12 -2.29
N ASN A 320 2.41 -10.38 -1.59
CA ASN A 320 2.03 -9.15 -0.93
C ASN A 320 2.34 -7.93 -1.78
N GLY A 321 1.29 -7.21 -2.16
CA GLY A 321 1.37 -5.94 -2.86
C GLY A 321 1.62 -6.08 -4.36
N TRP A 322 2.22 -5.04 -4.95
CA TRP A 322 2.29 -4.89 -6.39
C TRP A 322 3.57 -5.50 -6.95
N LEU A 323 3.44 -6.32 -8.00
CA LEU A 323 4.57 -6.77 -8.81
C LEU A 323 4.71 -5.88 -10.06
N PRO A 324 5.93 -5.55 -10.48
CA PRO A 324 6.15 -4.88 -11.76
C PRO A 324 5.63 -5.75 -12.92
N ASN A 325 4.93 -5.15 -13.87
CA ASN A 325 4.46 -5.86 -15.07
C ASN A 325 5.62 -6.09 -16.05
N PRO A 326 6.09 -7.33 -16.28
CA PRO A 326 7.21 -7.59 -17.19
C PRO A 326 6.89 -7.27 -18.66
N MET A 327 5.60 -7.23 -19.03
CA MET A 327 5.14 -6.87 -20.38
C MET A 327 4.99 -5.36 -20.58
N ASN A 328 5.20 -4.53 -19.56
CA ASN A 328 5.22 -3.09 -19.75
C ASN A 328 6.39 -2.71 -20.67
N TRP A 329 6.12 -2.00 -21.76
CA TRP A 329 7.13 -1.69 -22.78
C TRP A 329 8.37 -0.97 -22.22
N ARG A 330 8.24 -0.12 -21.18
CA ARG A 330 9.39 0.54 -20.55
C ARG A 330 10.25 -0.44 -19.75
N ILE A 331 9.61 -1.40 -19.09
CA ILE A 331 10.31 -2.46 -18.34
C ILE A 331 10.94 -3.45 -19.31
N ALA A 332 10.23 -3.85 -20.35
CA ALA A 332 10.70 -4.77 -21.38
C ALA A 332 11.92 -4.20 -22.14
N ALA A 333 11.93 -2.89 -22.40
CA ALA A 333 13.02 -2.16 -23.06
C ALA A 333 14.14 -1.70 -22.11
N SER A 334 13.97 -1.82 -20.78
CA SER A 334 15.00 -1.40 -19.82
C SER A 334 16.21 -2.33 -19.85
N ALA A 335 17.41 -1.75 -19.89
CA ALA A 335 18.67 -2.48 -19.72
C ALA A 335 18.83 -3.04 -18.29
N THR A 336 18.21 -2.40 -17.31
CA THR A 336 18.16 -2.82 -15.90
C THR A 336 16.78 -3.37 -15.58
N LYS A 337 16.48 -4.57 -16.09
CA LYS A 337 15.27 -5.29 -15.70
C LYS A 337 15.37 -5.66 -14.22
N PRO A 338 14.31 -5.46 -13.42
CA PRO A 338 14.26 -6.03 -12.07
C PRO A 338 14.58 -7.53 -12.12
N ALA A 339 15.43 -7.99 -11.19
CA ALA A 339 15.74 -9.42 -11.07
C ALA A 339 14.47 -10.19 -10.65
N GLY A 340 14.33 -11.44 -11.11
CA GLY A 340 13.21 -12.32 -10.74
C GLY A 340 11.88 -11.97 -11.41
N LEU A 341 11.89 -11.30 -12.56
CA LEU A 341 10.68 -11.09 -13.34
C LEU A 341 10.15 -12.41 -13.94
N PRO A 342 8.82 -12.59 -14.00
CA PRO A 342 8.20 -13.76 -14.62
C PRO A 342 8.68 -14.01 -16.04
N GLY A 343 9.08 -15.25 -16.34
CA GLY A 343 9.60 -15.65 -17.65
C GLY A 343 8.50 -15.96 -18.67
N ARG A 344 7.28 -16.29 -18.22
CA ARG A 344 6.13 -16.60 -19.10
C ARG A 344 4.81 -16.11 -18.50
N ILE A 345 4.29 -15.01 -19.05
CA ILE A 345 2.96 -14.51 -18.75
C ILE A 345 1.95 -15.17 -19.69
N ILE A 346 0.80 -15.59 -19.16
CA ILE A 346 -0.37 -15.97 -19.94
C ILE A 346 -1.42 -14.87 -19.83
N MET A 347 -2.13 -14.55 -20.92
CA MET A 347 -3.25 -13.61 -20.82
C MET A 347 -4.39 -14.28 -20.06
N ALA A 348 -5.01 -13.53 -19.16
CA ALA A 348 -6.26 -13.93 -18.53
C ALA A 348 -7.29 -12.85 -18.85
N CYS A 349 -8.47 -13.27 -19.29
CA CYS A 349 -9.63 -12.42 -19.43
C CYS A 349 -10.85 -13.11 -18.85
N ARG A 350 -11.90 -12.33 -18.64
CA ARG A 350 -13.09 -12.80 -17.96
C ARG A 350 -14.36 -12.35 -18.64
N ILE A 351 -15.31 -13.27 -18.76
CA ILE A 351 -16.67 -13.06 -19.20
C ILE A 351 -17.56 -13.24 -17.98
N ASP A 352 -17.80 -12.14 -17.26
CA ASP A 352 -18.54 -12.15 -16.00
C ASP A 352 -19.63 -11.08 -15.96
N GLY A 353 -20.50 -11.20 -14.98
CA GLY A 353 -21.52 -10.22 -14.64
C GLY A 353 -22.18 -10.56 -13.30
N PRO A 354 -23.07 -9.70 -12.78
CA PRO A 354 -23.80 -9.97 -11.54
C PRO A 354 -24.53 -11.33 -11.57
N THR A 355 -24.99 -11.75 -12.74
CA THR A 355 -25.59 -13.06 -12.98
C THR A 355 -25.03 -13.75 -14.23
N ALA A 356 -25.24 -15.07 -14.34
CA ALA A 356 -24.91 -15.82 -15.56
C ALA A 356 -25.63 -15.27 -16.81
N ARG A 357 -26.83 -14.70 -16.62
CA ARG A 357 -27.61 -14.07 -17.70
C ARG A 357 -26.93 -12.80 -18.20
N ASP A 358 -26.34 -12.00 -17.32
CA ASP A 358 -25.62 -10.79 -17.70
C ASP A 358 -24.34 -11.13 -18.47
N ALA A 359 -23.60 -12.14 -18.02
CA ALA A 359 -22.43 -12.64 -18.73
C ALA A 359 -22.79 -13.20 -20.13
N LEU A 360 -23.91 -13.93 -20.24
CA LEU A 360 -24.44 -14.36 -21.54
C LEU A 360 -24.83 -13.18 -22.43
N ARG A 361 -25.45 -12.14 -21.86
CA ARG A 361 -25.80 -10.92 -22.61
C ARG A 361 -24.54 -10.26 -23.17
N ILE A 362 -23.46 -10.14 -22.39
CA ILE A 362 -22.17 -9.61 -22.88
C ILE A 362 -21.72 -10.36 -24.14
N VAL A 363 -21.74 -11.71 -24.11
CA VAL A 363 -21.36 -12.52 -25.27
C VAL A 363 -22.28 -12.28 -26.46
N LYS A 364 -23.60 -12.28 -26.25
CA LYS A 364 -24.60 -12.06 -27.30
C LYS A 364 -24.45 -10.69 -27.96
N ASP A 365 -24.33 -9.65 -27.14
CA ASP A 365 -24.22 -8.27 -27.60
C ASP A 365 -22.91 -8.06 -28.36
N SER A 366 -21.79 -8.64 -27.89
CA SER A 366 -20.53 -8.61 -28.64
C SER A 366 -20.64 -9.29 -30.00
N LEU A 367 -21.23 -10.48 -30.07
CA LEU A 367 -21.41 -11.20 -31.34
C LEU A 367 -22.35 -10.44 -32.31
N ALA A 368 -23.38 -9.79 -31.78
CA ALA A 368 -24.28 -8.96 -32.57
C ALA A 368 -23.57 -7.71 -33.11
N ALA A 369 -22.82 -7.01 -32.25
CA ALA A 369 -22.06 -5.82 -32.62
C ALA A 369 -20.95 -6.14 -33.63
N GLU A 370 -20.28 -7.29 -33.53
CA GLU A 370 -19.27 -7.72 -34.52
C GLU A 370 -19.87 -7.92 -35.92
N ARG A 371 -21.14 -8.33 -36.01
CA ARG A 371 -21.84 -8.52 -37.29
C ARG A 371 -22.41 -7.22 -37.86
N THR A 372 -22.89 -6.34 -36.98
CA THR A 372 -23.69 -5.17 -37.37
C THR A 372 -22.92 -3.84 -37.26
N GLY A 373 -21.74 -3.85 -36.66
CA GLY A 373 -21.01 -2.65 -36.26
C GLY A 373 -21.57 -2.02 -34.99
N LEU A 374 -20.88 -0.98 -34.49
CA LEU A 374 -21.33 -0.17 -33.36
C LEU A 374 -21.79 1.20 -33.87
N SER A 375 -22.97 1.64 -33.43
CA SER A 375 -23.46 3.00 -33.64
C SER A 375 -24.05 3.55 -32.33
N GLY A 376 -23.92 4.85 -32.08
CA GLY A 376 -24.48 5.50 -30.89
C GLY A 376 -23.53 6.48 -30.22
N LYS A 377 -23.79 6.73 -28.93
CA LYS A 377 -23.00 7.67 -28.12
C LYS A 377 -21.82 6.95 -27.47
N PHE A 378 -20.63 7.45 -27.74
CA PHE A 378 -19.41 7.05 -27.04
C PHE A 378 -19.20 7.93 -25.81
N TYR A 379 -19.11 7.33 -24.63
CA TYR A 379 -18.87 8.03 -23.37
C TYR A 379 -17.42 7.82 -22.94
N ILE A 380 -16.74 8.91 -22.56
CA ILE A 380 -15.41 8.89 -21.97
C ILE A 380 -15.57 9.38 -20.52
N ASP A 381 -15.26 8.50 -19.57
CA ASP A 381 -15.33 8.81 -18.15
C ASP A 381 -14.00 9.41 -17.66
N ALA A 382 -13.99 10.72 -17.41
CA ALA A 382 -12.84 11.46 -16.89
C ALA A 382 -13.18 12.06 -15.51
N GLY A 383 -12.22 12.04 -14.58
CA GLY A 383 -12.43 12.47 -13.18
C GLY A 383 -11.83 11.51 -12.15
N GLY A 384 -10.76 10.80 -12.52
CA GLY A 384 -10.12 9.81 -11.68
C GLY A 384 -9.17 10.41 -10.64
N LYS A 385 -8.53 9.51 -9.88
CA LYS A 385 -7.54 9.88 -8.85
C LYS A 385 -6.27 10.54 -9.40
N TYR A 386 -6.02 10.46 -10.71
CA TYR A 386 -4.76 10.85 -11.35
C TYR A 386 -4.99 11.95 -12.39
N PRO A 387 -4.79 13.23 -12.04
CA PRO A 387 -5.13 14.36 -12.92
C PRO A 387 -4.46 14.33 -14.31
N TYR A 388 -3.26 13.75 -14.41
CA TYR A 388 -2.56 13.62 -15.70
C TYR A 388 -3.27 12.63 -16.64
N TYR A 389 -3.90 11.60 -16.10
CA TYR A 389 -4.65 10.63 -16.90
C TYR A 389 -5.93 11.26 -17.47
N ASP A 390 -6.65 12.04 -16.64
CA ASP A 390 -7.87 12.75 -17.07
C ASP A 390 -7.61 13.74 -18.21
N LYS A 391 -6.43 14.39 -18.21
CA LYS A 391 -6.00 15.25 -19.32
C LYS A 391 -5.93 14.48 -20.64
N ASN A 392 -5.36 13.28 -20.64
CA ASN A 392 -5.26 12.44 -21.84
C ASN A 392 -6.64 11.96 -22.32
N LEU A 393 -7.55 11.62 -21.41
CA LEU A 393 -8.93 11.25 -21.75
C LEU A 393 -9.70 12.41 -22.37
N THR A 394 -9.52 13.61 -21.82
CA THR A 394 -10.13 14.83 -22.37
C THR A 394 -9.56 15.16 -23.75
N GLU A 395 -8.25 14.94 -23.97
CA GLU A 395 -7.63 15.08 -25.29
C GLU A 395 -8.23 14.10 -26.30
N LEU A 396 -8.33 12.81 -25.93
CA LEU A 396 -8.97 11.79 -26.76
C LEU A 396 -10.41 12.18 -27.12
N ALA A 397 -11.16 12.73 -26.17
CA ALA A 397 -12.52 13.22 -26.42
C ALA A 397 -12.57 14.34 -27.45
N ARG A 398 -11.54 15.18 -27.53
CA ARG A 398 -11.43 16.23 -28.56
C ARG A 398 -11.05 15.64 -29.92
N ILE A 399 -10.11 14.70 -29.95
CA ILE A 399 -9.69 14.00 -31.19
C ILE A 399 -10.88 13.27 -31.81
N LEU A 400 -11.71 12.58 -31.02
CA LEU A 400 -12.86 11.82 -31.52
C LEU A 400 -14.05 12.70 -31.94
N LYS A 401 -14.04 13.99 -31.61
CA LYS A 401 -15.05 14.96 -32.06
C LYS A 401 -14.66 15.67 -33.35
N ALA A 402 -13.36 15.74 -33.67
CA ALA A 402 -12.82 16.29 -34.90
C ALA A 402 -12.93 15.25 -36.03
#